data_AF-A0A327NFU2-F1
#
_entry.id   AF-A0A327NFU2-F1
#
_cell.length_a   1.000
_cell.length_b   1.000
_cell.length_c   1.000
_cell.angle_alpha   90.00
_cell.angle_beta   90.00
_cell.angle_gamma   90.00
#
_symmetry.space_group_name_H-M   'P 1'
#
loop_
_entity.id
_entity.type
_entity.pdbx_description
1 polymer ?
#
loop_
_entity_poly.entity_id
_entity_poly.type
_entity_poly.pdbx_seq_one_letter_code
_entity_poly.pdbx_strand_id
1 'polypeptide(L)'
;MVYSREVYFEDYPPSIEKIIERVGQRTGIRATYLADKWLLTNPVNIADIFCLYPDEANTITLINEGAETDLLKATLDTLFEMGGHYSD
;
A
#
# COMPACT_ATOMS: atom_id res chain seq x y z
N MET A 1 12.88 11.06 -7.53
CA MET A 1 13.54 9.96 -6.81
C MET A 1 12.48 8.91 -6.56
N VAL A 2 12.77 7.65 -6.89
CA VAL A 2 11.86 6.52 -6.70
C VAL A 2 12.22 5.86 -5.38
N TYR A 3 11.21 5.54 -4.58
CA TYR A 3 11.37 4.82 -3.32
C TYR A 3 10.63 3.48 -3.42
N SER A 4 11.25 2.44 -2.87
CA SER A 4 10.68 1.10 -2.76
C SER A 4 10.73 0.67 -1.30
N ARG A 5 9.63 0.11 -0.80
CA ARG A 5 9.52 -0.42 0.56
C ARG A 5 8.89 -1.79 0.51
N GLU A 6 9.52 -2.76 1.16
CA GLU A 6 9.06 -4.13 1.24
C GLU A 6 8.51 -4.40 2.64
N VAL A 7 7.24 -4.81 2.71
CA VAL A 7 6.59 -5.21 3.95
C VAL A 7 6.44 -6.71 3.96
N TYR A 8 7.15 -7.37 4.86
CA TYR A 8 7.18 -8.82 5.02
C TYR A 8 6.09 -9.28 5.99
N PHE A 9 5.56 -10.47 5.75
CA PHE A 9 4.58 -11.15 6.59
C PHE A 9 5.14 -12.54 6.97
N GLU A 10 4.93 -12.96 8.22
CA GLU A 10 5.35 -14.31 8.67
C GLU A 10 4.57 -15.42 7.95
N ASP A 11 3.28 -15.17 7.70
CA ASP A 11 2.36 -16.02 6.95
C ASP A 11 2.02 -15.38 5.58
N TYR A 12 0.98 -15.89 4.92
CA TYR A 12 0.46 -15.28 3.69
C TYR A 12 0.05 -13.81 3.89
N PRO A 13 0.45 -12.92 2.97
CA PRO A 13 0.13 -11.51 3.06
C PRO A 13 -1.38 -11.31 2.87
N PRO A 14 -1.95 -10.24 3.47
CA PRO A 14 -3.35 -9.93 3.26
C PRO A 14 -3.65 -9.62 1.79
N SER A 15 -4.86 -9.98 1.34
CA SER A 15 -5.27 -9.67 -0.04
C SER A 15 -5.36 -8.16 -0.26
N ILE A 16 -5.15 -7.74 -1.51
CA ILE A 16 -5.22 -6.33 -1.91
C ILE A 16 -6.57 -5.73 -1.55
N GLU A 17 -7.67 -6.46 -1.76
CA GLU A 17 -9.03 -5.99 -1.44
C GLU A 17 -9.17 -5.67 0.04
N LYS A 18 -8.62 -6.52 0.92
CA LYS A 18 -8.66 -6.34 2.37
C LYS A 18 -7.83 -5.15 2.82
N ILE A 19 -6.68 -4.93 2.17
CA ILE A 19 -5.82 -3.75 2.42
C ILE A 19 -6.58 -2.48 2.05
N ILE A 20 -7.15 -2.42 0.84
CA ILE A 20 -7.92 -1.26 0.36
C ILE A 20 -9.10 -0.96 1.26
N GLU A 21 -9.85 -1.99 1.66
CA GLU A 21 -10.98 -1.85 2.57
C GLU A 21 -10.55 -1.19 3.88
N ARG A 22 -9.50 -1.69 4.52
CA ARG A 22 -8.99 -1.11 5.78
C ARG A 22 -8.42 0.29 5.61
N VAL A 23 -7.66 0.54 4.54
CA VAL A 23 -7.14 1.89 4.24
C VAL A 23 -8.30 2.86 4.07
N GLY A 24 -9.37 2.45 3.38
CA GLY A 24 -10.55 3.27 3.21
C GLY A 24 -11.32 3.51 4.50
N GLN A 25 -11.45 2.51 5.38
CA GLN A 25 -12.03 2.68 6.71
C GLN A 25 -11.21 3.63 7.58
N ARG A 26 -9.87 3.56 7.51
CA ARG A 26 -8.94 4.40 8.28
C ARG A 26 -8.94 5.85 7.85
N THR A 27 -8.91 6.08 6.54
CA THR A 27 -8.68 7.42 5.97
C THR A 27 -9.96 8.12 5.52
N GLY A 28 -11.06 7.37 5.36
CA GLY A 28 -12.26 7.85 4.66
C GLY A 28 -12.07 8.00 3.14
N ILE A 29 -10.86 7.73 2.62
CA ILE A 29 -10.54 7.82 1.19
C ILE A 29 -10.96 6.52 0.53
N ARG A 30 -11.81 6.60 -0.50
CA ARG A 30 -12.08 5.45 -1.38
C ARG A 30 -10.92 5.23 -2.33
N ALA A 31 -9.84 4.69 -1.80
CA ALA A 31 -8.65 4.35 -2.57
C ALA A 31 -9.04 3.42 -3.73
N THR A 32 -8.61 3.75 -4.94
CA THR A 32 -8.92 2.96 -6.13
C THR A 32 -7.68 2.18 -6.54
N TYR A 33 -7.83 0.86 -6.62
CA TYR A 33 -6.78 -0.03 -7.11
C TYR A 33 -7.01 -0.35 -8.59
N LEU A 34 -6.02 0.02 -9.40
CA LEU A 34 -5.99 -0.22 -10.83
C LEU A 34 -5.08 -1.41 -11.07
N ALA A 35 -5.65 -2.61 -11.05
CA ALA A 35 -4.91 -3.87 -11.14
C ALA A 35 -4.09 -4.00 -12.43
N ASP A 36 -4.57 -3.41 -13.54
CA ASP A 36 -3.85 -3.35 -14.83
C ASP A 36 -2.53 -2.60 -14.75
N LYS A 37 -2.38 -1.73 -13.74
CA LYS A 37 -1.21 -0.88 -13.52
C LYS A 37 -0.57 -1.10 -12.15
N TRP A 38 -1.15 -1.95 -11.31
CA TRP A 38 -0.73 -2.19 -9.91
C TRP A 38 -0.73 -0.91 -9.07
N LEU A 39 -1.62 0.05 -9.37
CA LEU A 39 -1.61 1.38 -8.75
C LEU A 39 -2.71 1.51 -7.71
N LEU A 40 -2.36 2.05 -6.54
CA LEU A 40 -3.33 2.58 -5.59
C LEU A 40 -3.39 4.11 -5.72
N THR A 41 -4.60 4.64 -5.86
CA THR A 41 -4.83 6.06 -6.16
C THR A 41 -5.80 6.69 -5.18
N ASN A 42 -5.49 7.90 -4.72
CA ASN A 42 -6.43 8.77 -4.03
C ASN A 42 -7.20 9.61 -5.07
N PRO A 43 -8.52 9.44 -5.21
CA PRO A 43 -9.29 10.20 -6.21
C PRO A 43 -9.39 11.70 -5.91
N VAL A 44 -9.07 12.13 -4.69
CA VAL A 44 -9.14 13.53 -4.26
C VAL A 44 -7.80 14.25 -4.44
N ASN A 45 -6.68 13.50 -4.51
CA ASN A 45 -5.34 14.05 -4.71
C ASN A 45 -4.58 13.23 -5.75
N ILE A 46 -4.44 13.78 -6.96
CA ILE A 46 -3.79 13.11 -8.09
C ILE A 46 -2.30 12.82 -7.88
N ALA A 47 -1.64 13.54 -6.96
CA ALA A 47 -0.25 13.29 -6.61
C ALA A 47 -0.10 12.16 -5.57
N ASP A 48 -1.21 11.73 -4.97
CA ASP A 48 -1.25 10.70 -3.94
C ASP A 48 -1.55 9.34 -4.58
N ILE A 49 -0.49 8.82 -5.18
CA ILE A 49 -0.47 7.61 -6.00
C ILE A 49 0.83 6.84 -5.75
N PHE A 50 0.71 5.52 -5.66
CA PHE A 50 1.85 4.61 -5.56
C PHE A 50 1.48 3.23 -6.09
N CYS A 51 2.48 2.42 -6.42
CA CYS A 51 2.27 1.05 -6.83
C CYS A 51 2.26 0.11 -5.63
N LEU A 52 1.38 -0.89 -5.65
CA LEU A 52 1.21 -1.90 -4.61
C LEU A 52 1.30 -3.30 -5.25
N TYR A 53 2.34 -4.05 -4.91
CA TYR A 53 2.60 -5.38 -5.46
C TYR A 53 2.64 -6.43 -4.34
N PRO A 54 1.72 -7.40 -4.31
CA PRO A 54 1.94 -8.62 -3.54
C PRO A 54 2.97 -9.48 -4.27
N ASP A 55 4.00 -9.91 -3.55
CA ASP A 55 5.02 -10.85 -4.00
C ASP A 55 4.68 -12.27 -3.50
N GLU A 56 5.14 -13.28 -4.23
CA GLU A 56 5.02 -14.70 -3.86
C GLU A 56 5.85 -15.05 -2.60
N ALA A 57 6.79 -14.18 -2.21
CA ALA A 57 7.67 -14.35 -1.05
C ALA A 57 7.08 -13.86 0.30
N ASN A 58 5.75 -13.86 0.45
CA ASN A 58 5.05 -13.28 1.61
C ASN A 58 5.34 -11.79 1.86
N THR A 59 5.57 -11.05 0.78
CA THR A 59 5.94 -9.64 0.84
C THR A 59 4.90 -8.80 0.10
N ILE A 60 4.72 -7.57 0.55
CA ILE A 60 4.02 -6.53 -0.20
C ILE A 60 4.99 -5.38 -0.46
N THR A 61 5.24 -5.10 -1.72
CA THR A 61 6.13 -4.03 -2.17
C THR A 61 5.33 -2.79 -2.52
N LEU A 62 5.71 -1.66 -1.92
CA LEU A 62 5.15 -0.34 -2.18
C LEU A 62 6.21 0.50 -2.92
N ILE A 63 5.85 1.02 -4.08
CA ILE A 63 6.75 1.85 -4.89
C ILE A 63 6.10 3.21 -5.12
N ASN A 64 6.75 4.29 -4.69
CA ASN A 64 6.26 5.64 -4.91
C ASN A 64 7.34 6.53 -5.53
N GLU A 65 6.89 7.54 -6.29
CA GLU A 65 7.77 8.58 -6.81
C GLU A 65 7.59 9.87 -6.00
N GLY A 66 8.69 10.48 -5.59
CA GLY A 66 8.64 11.74 -4.86
C GLY A 66 8.36 11.58 -3.37
N ALA A 67 7.65 12.54 -2.78
CA ALA A 67 7.42 12.57 -1.35
C ALA A 67 6.44 11.48 -0.91
N GLU A 68 6.56 11.04 0.34
CA GLU A 68 5.54 10.21 0.98
C GLU A 68 4.24 10.99 1.13
N THR A 69 3.12 10.33 0.88
CA THR A 69 1.78 10.91 0.88
C THR A 69 0.91 10.27 1.97
N ASP A 70 -0.23 10.90 2.26
CA ASP A 70 -1.14 10.43 3.30
C ASP A 70 -1.70 9.03 3.00
N LEU A 71 -2.04 8.71 1.74
CA LEU A 71 -2.50 7.36 1.38
C LEU A 71 -1.38 6.33 1.54
N LEU A 72 -0.15 6.65 1.12
CA LEU A 72 0.98 5.74 1.24
C LEU A 72 1.28 5.43 2.71
N LYS A 73 1.33 6.47 3.55
CA LYS A 73 1.54 6.32 4.99
C LYS A 73 0.43 5.53 5.65
N ALA A 74 -0.83 5.85 5.34
CA ALA A 74 -1.98 5.10 5.84
C ALA A 74 -1.96 3.62 5.40
N THR A 75 -1.46 3.34 4.21
CA THR A 75 -1.30 1.97 3.70
C THR A 75 -0.20 1.24 4.46
N LEU A 76 0.96 1.85 4.67
CA LEU A 76 2.04 1.26 5.47
C LEU A 76 1.57 0.93 6.89
N ASP A 77 0.95 1.90 7.58
CA ASP A 77 0.42 1.67 8.91
C ASP A 77 -0.61 0.53 8.93
N THR A 78 -1.47 0.47 7.90
CA THR A 78 -2.47 -0.59 7.76
C THR A 78 -1.80 -1.96 7.59
N LEU A 79 -0.74 -2.04 6.79
CA LEU A 79 0.01 -3.29 6.61
C LEU A 79 0.66 -3.74 7.93
N PHE A 80 1.21 -2.81 8.73
CA PHE A 80 1.77 -3.13 10.05
C PHE A 80 0.72 -3.64 11.03
N GLU A 81 -0.45 -3.00 11.07
CA GLU A 81 -1.59 -3.46 11.87
C GLU A 81 -2.15 -4.82 11.41
N MET A 82 -1.81 -5.25 10.19
CA MET A 82 -2.17 -6.54 9.64
C MET A 82 -1.06 -7.60 9.83
N GLY A 83 -0.02 -7.29 10.62
CA GLY A 83 1.08 -8.20 10.94
C GLY A 83 2.31 -8.03 10.04
N GLY A 84 2.32 -7.03 9.17
CA GLY A 84 3.46 -6.70 8.32
C GLY A 84 4.58 -6.05 9.12
N HIS A 85 5.82 -6.24 8.69
CA HIS A 85 6.99 -5.55 9.22
C HIS A 85 7.97 -5.27 8.08
N TYR A 86 8.74 -4.20 8.19
CA TYR A 86 9.84 -3.93 7.26
C TYR A 86 11.13 -3.74 8.06
N SER A 87 12.24 -4.17 7.47
CA SER A 87 13.57 -3.83 7.97
C SER A 87 14.03 -2.58 7.24
N ASP A 88 14.36 -1.53 8.00
CA ASP A 88 14.93 -0.29 7.47
C ASP A 88 16.36 -0.49 6.94
#